data_AF-A0A1M7PB69-F1
#
_entry.id   AF-A0A1M7PB69-F1
#
_cell.length_a   1.000
_cell.length_b   1.000
_cell.length_c   1.000
_cell.angle_alpha   90.00
_cell.angle_beta   90.00
_cell.angle_gamma   90.00
#
_symmetry.space_group_name_H-M   'P 1'
#
loop_
_entity.id
_entity.type
_entity.pdbx_description
1 polymer ?
#
loop_
_entity_poly.entity_id
_entity_poly.type
_entity_poly.pdbx_seq_one_letter_code
_entity_poly.pdbx_strand_id
1 'polypeptide(L)'
;MSKPKLNNDEIKNLYNKLYNESLFTPQQRGYEFEKLIEAKLENEKLEPRASYKSKGEQVDGSFFWKGQTFLLEAKWVKPKIPASSIYAFKGKLDGKFHTTSGIYIAVNGYSNDVEDALKFGKSLNILLFDSSDIKLIFNGEVAFLDVLKFKLREAGDTGSLNVPYSLKTKAEKISKENKSDFLTAQLFQQKTTKRKITEDLLIFVEGKSDIQIIDNLLKPIELDFLLTYKIISLEGINNIRQIPSLLNLYATYHQNKAVIVILDDDQATLQIKGIIENVTEQIENSSIPINTKFFFIDEKLKDKLSNEILKNVIFSKNYNKPQLYLELERFINEISYDYYDPEVNIPKESLKSILNRAKWDYENNEIIFPDDYTDRDFTVENLEDLIEFLNEEVINAVQGEMPLEMLKENYFLDYDSEVREHLLAFHKDKLEKLNWNTDEL
;
A
#
# COMPACT_ATOMS: atom_id res chain seq x y z
N MET A 1 42.52 -28.25 -14.87
CA MET A 1 41.21 -28.94 -14.95
C MET A 1 40.18 -28.01 -14.35
N SER A 2 39.16 -27.57 -15.10
CA SER A 2 38.08 -26.77 -14.51
C SER A 2 37.39 -27.62 -13.45
N LYS A 3 37.15 -27.07 -12.25
CA LYS A 3 36.37 -27.76 -11.22
C LYS A 3 35.04 -28.22 -11.83
N PRO A 4 34.51 -29.41 -11.46
CA PRO A 4 33.18 -29.81 -11.90
C PRO A 4 32.18 -28.77 -11.42
N LYS A 5 31.38 -28.22 -12.35
CA LYS A 5 30.30 -27.29 -12.02
C LYS A 5 29.22 -28.06 -11.26
N LEU A 6 28.96 -27.66 -10.02
CA LEU A 6 27.90 -28.24 -9.21
C LEU A 6 26.54 -27.89 -9.82
N ASN A 7 25.69 -28.87 -10.08
CA ASN A 7 24.32 -28.61 -10.51
C ASN A 7 23.43 -28.17 -9.33
N ASN A 8 22.20 -27.73 -9.60
CA ASN A 8 21.30 -27.19 -8.56
C ASN A 8 20.93 -28.23 -7.48
N ASP A 9 20.79 -29.52 -7.84
CA ASP A 9 20.45 -30.58 -6.88
C ASP A 9 21.65 -30.90 -5.96
N GLU A 10 22.87 -30.90 -6.52
CA GLU A 10 24.10 -31.04 -5.75
C GLU A 10 24.29 -29.88 -4.77
N ILE A 11 24.05 -28.63 -5.23
CA ILE A 11 24.10 -27.44 -4.39
C ILE A 11 23.11 -27.56 -3.23
N LYS A 12 21.85 -27.94 -3.51
CA LYS A 12 20.81 -28.14 -2.49
C LYS A 12 21.20 -29.19 -1.46
N ASN A 13 21.71 -30.34 -1.93
CA ASN A 13 22.11 -31.43 -1.04
C ASN A 13 23.30 -31.05 -0.15
N LEU A 14 24.29 -30.33 -0.69
CA LEU A 14 25.43 -29.84 0.07
C LEU A 14 25.03 -28.76 1.08
N TYR A 15 24.19 -27.80 0.67
CA TYR A 15 23.67 -26.76 1.55
C TYR A 15 22.98 -27.35 2.78
N ASN A 16 22.09 -28.33 2.58
CA ASN A 16 21.38 -28.98 3.68
C ASN A 16 22.32 -29.77 4.62
N LYS A 17 23.45 -30.29 4.11
CA LYS A 17 24.47 -30.94 4.95
C LYS A 17 25.22 -29.97 5.86
N LEU A 18 25.36 -28.69 5.48
CA LEU A 18 26.08 -27.69 6.27
C LEU A 18 25.44 -27.42 7.63
N TYR A 19 24.14 -27.68 7.78
CA TYR A 19 23.45 -27.56 9.08
C TYR A 19 23.86 -28.64 10.09
N ASN A 20 24.48 -29.73 9.66
CA ASN A 20 24.92 -30.78 10.56
C ASN A 20 26.22 -30.37 11.28
N GLU A 21 26.09 -29.93 12.54
CA GLU A 21 27.22 -29.45 13.36
C GLU A 21 28.25 -30.54 13.65
N SER A 22 27.91 -31.83 13.52
CA SER A 22 28.86 -32.93 13.71
C SER A 22 29.80 -33.16 12.52
N LEU A 23 29.42 -32.68 11.33
CA LEU A 23 30.16 -32.89 10.09
C LEU A 23 31.11 -31.73 9.73
N PHE A 24 30.80 -30.50 10.19
CA PHE A 24 31.54 -29.31 9.81
C PHE A 24 31.81 -28.40 11.01
N THR A 25 33.06 -27.99 11.18
CA THR A 25 33.39 -26.90 12.12
C THR A 25 32.80 -25.56 11.64
N PRO A 26 32.63 -24.55 12.52
CA PRO A 26 32.14 -23.24 12.11
C PRO A 26 32.91 -22.62 10.94
N GLN A 27 34.24 -22.77 10.93
CA GLN A 27 35.11 -22.26 9.87
C GLN A 27 34.90 -23.03 8.56
N GLN A 28 34.77 -24.36 8.63
CA GLN A 28 34.50 -25.19 7.45
C GLN A 28 33.14 -24.85 6.85
N ARG A 29 32.11 -24.60 7.67
CA ARG A 29 30.78 -24.20 7.17
C ARG A 29 30.84 -22.89 6.38
N GLY A 30 31.54 -21.89 6.89
CA GLY A 30 31.73 -20.62 6.17
C GLY A 30 32.40 -20.85 4.80
N TYR A 31 33.51 -21.59 4.79
CA TYR A 31 34.26 -21.86 3.56
C TYR A 31 33.47 -22.69 2.54
N GLU A 32 32.74 -23.71 2.96
CA GLU A 32 31.89 -24.48 2.05
C GLU A 32 30.71 -23.66 1.56
N PHE A 33 30.14 -22.79 2.40
CA PHE A 33 29.06 -21.89 1.99
C PHE A 33 29.51 -20.88 0.92
N GLU A 34 30.71 -20.31 1.06
CA GLU A 34 31.31 -19.44 0.02
C GLU A 34 31.39 -20.15 -1.34
N LYS A 35 31.83 -21.41 -1.37
CA LYS A 35 31.87 -22.21 -2.61
C LYS A 35 30.49 -22.47 -3.20
N LEU A 36 29.48 -22.71 -2.35
CA LEU A 36 28.11 -22.91 -2.81
C LEU A 36 27.53 -21.63 -3.41
N ILE A 37 27.85 -20.46 -2.84
CA ILE A 37 27.49 -19.16 -3.43
C ILE A 37 28.14 -19.00 -4.80
N GLU A 38 29.46 -19.23 -4.91
CA GLU A 38 30.18 -19.16 -6.20
C GLU A 38 29.53 -20.07 -7.25
N ALA A 39 29.26 -21.32 -6.92
CA ALA A 39 28.61 -22.27 -7.82
C ALA A 39 27.19 -21.83 -8.22
N LYS A 40 26.41 -21.26 -7.29
CA LYS A 40 25.07 -20.75 -7.58
C LYS A 40 25.12 -19.56 -8.55
N LEU A 41 26.05 -18.63 -8.34
CA LEU A 41 26.28 -17.49 -9.24
C LEU A 41 26.78 -17.94 -10.62
N GLU A 42 27.63 -18.96 -10.69
CA GLU A 42 28.07 -19.55 -11.96
C GLU A 42 26.91 -20.18 -12.75
N ASN A 43 26.03 -20.93 -12.06
CA ASN A 43 24.85 -21.54 -12.68
C ASN A 43 23.88 -20.49 -13.24
N GLU A 44 23.83 -19.32 -12.63
CA GLU A 44 23.02 -18.18 -13.07
C GLU A 44 23.76 -17.20 -14.01
N LYS A 45 24.99 -17.54 -14.42
CA LYS A 45 25.83 -16.77 -15.36
C LYS A 45 26.10 -15.33 -14.90
N LEU A 46 26.33 -15.13 -13.60
CA LEU A 46 26.58 -13.82 -12.99
C LEU A 46 28.07 -13.45 -12.95
N GLU A 47 28.92 -14.10 -13.74
CA GLU A 47 30.37 -13.82 -13.84
C GLU A 47 31.08 -13.72 -12.46
N PRO A 48 30.94 -14.72 -11.56
CA PRO A 48 31.53 -14.64 -10.23
C PRO A 48 33.06 -14.67 -10.28
N ARG A 49 33.68 -14.02 -9.29
CA ARG A 49 35.10 -14.10 -8.96
C ARG A 49 35.24 -14.52 -7.51
N ALA A 50 36.01 -15.58 -7.28
CA ALA A 50 36.35 -16.09 -5.97
C ALA A 50 37.00 -15.03 -5.05
N SER A 51 37.05 -15.34 -3.75
CA SER A 51 37.69 -14.50 -2.74
C SER A 51 39.09 -14.06 -3.15
N TYR A 52 39.39 -12.79 -2.89
CA TYR A 52 40.69 -12.21 -3.17
C TYR A 52 41.14 -11.31 -2.02
N LYS A 53 42.47 -11.21 -1.85
CA LYS A 53 43.11 -10.32 -0.87
C LYS A 53 43.80 -9.19 -1.63
N SER A 54 43.28 -7.98 -1.48
CA SER A 54 43.89 -6.76 -2.06
C SER A 54 44.41 -5.88 -0.93
N LYS A 55 45.73 -5.70 -0.82
CA LYS A 55 46.40 -4.73 0.09
C LYS A 55 45.77 -4.59 1.50
N GLY A 56 45.40 -5.70 2.14
CA GLY A 56 44.84 -5.71 3.51
C GLY A 56 43.31 -5.81 3.60
N GLU A 57 42.58 -5.69 2.49
CA GLU A 57 41.14 -5.92 2.42
C GLU A 57 40.86 -7.34 1.88
N GLN A 58 40.20 -8.17 2.69
CA GLN A 58 39.66 -9.46 2.25
C GLN A 58 38.14 -9.35 2.07
N VAL A 59 37.67 -9.84 0.92
CA VAL A 59 36.25 -10.00 0.57
C VAL A 59 36.03 -11.43 0.11
N ASP A 60 34.84 -11.95 0.37
CA ASP A 60 34.53 -13.37 0.16
C ASP A 60 34.25 -13.67 -1.33
N GLY A 61 33.82 -12.66 -2.09
CA GLY A 61 33.74 -12.74 -3.54
C GLY A 61 33.22 -11.47 -4.19
N SER A 62 33.06 -11.52 -5.51
CA SER A 62 32.34 -10.51 -6.26
C SER A 62 31.72 -11.12 -7.51
N PHE A 63 30.74 -10.45 -8.11
CA PHE A 63 30.14 -10.89 -9.37
C PHE A 63 29.67 -9.68 -10.20
N PHE A 64 29.41 -9.88 -11.49
CA PHE A 64 29.03 -8.81 -12.40
C PHE A 64 27.67 -9.08 -13.02
N TRP A 65 26.80 -8.08 -12.98
CA TRP A 65 25.47 -8.17 -13.57
C TRP A 65 25.07 -6.83 -14.17
N LYS A 66 24.71 -6.85 -15.47
CA LYS A 66 24.17 -5.69 -16.21
C LYS A 66 24.95 -4.37 -16.03
N GLY A 67 26.27 -4.39 -16.13
CA GLY A 67 27.08 -3.17 -16.03
C GLY A 67 27.50 -2.80 -14.61
N GLN A 68 27.12 -3.61 -13.61
CA GLN A 68 27.36 -3.34 -12.20
C GLN A 68 28.14 -4.47 -11.54
N THR A 69 29.10 -4.10 -10.70
CA THR A 69 29.84 -5.05 -9.85
C THR A 69 29.16 -5.14 -8.49
N PHE A 70 28.95 -6.36 -8.02
CA PHE A 70 28.47 -6.66 -6.68
C PHE A 70 29.60 -7.28 -5.86
N LEU A 71 29.99 -6.61 -4.78
CA LEU A 71 30.91 -7.16 -3.78
C LEU A 71 30.12 -8.03 -2.81
N LEU A 72 30.64 -9.19 -2.42
CA LEU A 72 29.93 -10.15 -1.59
C LEU A 72 30.71 -10.49 -0.33
N GLU A 73 30.02 -10.47 0.82
CA GLU A 73 30.50 -10.97 2.11
C GLU A 73 29.44 -11.90 2.71
N ALA A 74 29.86 -13.08 3.17
CA ALA A 74 28.96 -14.13 3.66
C ALA A 74 29.37 -14.58 5.06
N LYS A 75 28.42 -14.62 5.99
CA LYS A 75 28.64 -15.04 7.38
C LYS A 75 27.74 -16.20 7.77
N TRP A 76 28.37 -17.31 8.12
CA TRP A 76 27.74 -18.46 8.77
C TRP A 76 28.20 -18.57 10.23
N VAL A 77 27.71 -17.67 11.08
CA VAL A 77 28.08 -17.60 12.51
C VAL A 77 26.84 -17.70 13.39
N LYS A 78 26.94 -18.34 14.56
CA LYS A 78 25.79 -18.51 15.48
C LYS A 78 25.17 -17.19 15.94
N PRO A 79 25.95 -16.16 16.34
CA PRO A 79 25.37 -14.88 16.74
C PRO A 79 24.77 -14.12 15.56
N LYS A 80 23.74 -13.33 15.83
CA LYS A 80 23.22 -12.32 14.89
C LYS A 80 24.31 -11.30 14.55
N ILE A 81 24.33 -10.83 13.31
CA ILE A 81 25.34 -9.87 12.83
C ILE A 81 25.00 -8.44 13.31
N PRO A 82 25.92 -7.73 13.98
CA PRO A 82 25.71 -6.35 14.41
C PRO A 82 26.00 -5.34 13.30
N ALA A 83 25.48 -4.11 13.46
CA ALA A 83 25.64 -3.03 12.47
C ALA A 83 27.10 -2.70 12.18
N SER A 84 27.98 -2.81 13.19
CA SER A 84 29.42 -2.57 13.05
C SER A 84 30.09 -3.46 12.01
N SER A 85 29.60 -4.68 11.80
CA SER A 85 30.12 -5.59 10.77
C SER A 85 29.74 -5.12 9.36
N ILE A 86 28.52 -4.58 9.21
CA ILE A 86 28.05 -4.00 7.94
C ILE A 86 28.86 -2.74 7.62
N TYR A 87 29.10 -1.87 8.62
CA TYR A 87 29.93 -0.68 8.45
C TYR A 87 31.38 -0.99 8.08
N ALA A 88 31.95 -2.06 8.65
CA ALA A 88 33.28 -2.53 8.25
C ALA A 88 33.29 -2.98 6.77
N PHE A 89 32.24 -3.67 6.31
CA PHE A 89 32.09 -4.04 4.90
C PHE A 89 31.88 -2.83 3.99
N LYS A 90 31.10 -1.84 4.43
CA LYS A 90 30.90 -0.57 3.73
C LYS A 90 32.22 0.15 3.45
N GLY A 91 33.14 0.19 4.42
CA GLY A 91 34.48 0.76 4.21
C GLY A 91 35.24 0.10 3.05
N LYS A 92 35.12 -1.23 2.88
CA LYS A 92 35.72 -1.95 1.74
C LYS A 92 35.05 -1.60 0.41
N LEU A 93 33.73 -1.38 0.44
CA LEU A 93 32.90 -1.03 -0.71
C LEU A 93 33.16 0.40 -1.19
N ASP A 94 33.37 1.36 -0.28
CA ASP A 94 33.66 2.76 -0.60
C ASP A 94 34.99 2.95 -1.33
N GLY A 95 35.93 2.00 -1.18
CA GLY A 95 37.17 1.96 -1.97
C GLY A 95 36.99 1.42 -3.40
N LYS A 96 35.76 1.20 -3.88
CA LYS A 96 35.47 0.66 -5.23
C LYS A 96 34.82 1.74 -6.10
N PHE A 97 34.58 1.41 -7.37
CA PHE A 97 33.95 2.34 -8.30
C PHE A 97 32.53 2.71 -7.82
N HIS A 98 32.09 3.94 -8.05
CA HIS A 98 30.87 4.50 -7.45
C HIS A 98 29.58 3.72 -7.73
N THR A 99 29.52 2.91 -8.79
CA THR A 99 28.37 2.04 -9.09
C THR A 99 28.43 0.67 -8.40
N THR A 100 29.53 0.32 -7.73
CA THR A 100 29.67 -0.97 -7.04
C THR A 100 28.67 -1.03 -5.89
N SER A 101 27.93 -2.12 -5.78
CA SER A 101 27.03 -2.40 -4.66
C SER A 101 27.53 -3.57 -3.83
N GLY A 102 27.13 -3.63 -2.57
CA GLY A 102 27.44 -4.73 -1.67
C GLY A 102 26.27 -5.70 -1.51
N ILE A 103 26.58 -6.97 -1.36
CA ILE A 103 25.66 -8.00 -0.88
C ILE A 103 26.27 -8.59 0.39
N TYR A 104 25.54 -8.47 1.48
CA TYR A 104 25.92 -9.07 2.75
C TYR A 104 24.95 -10.21 3.04
N ILE A 105 25.47 -11.42 3.20
CA ILE A 105 24.68 -12.61 3.51
C ILE A 105 24.93 -13.02 4.96
N ALA A 106 23.88 -13.10 5.76
CA ALA A 106 23.94 -13.56 7.15
C ALA A 106 22.98 -14.75 7.37
N VAL A 107 23.51 -15.97 7.45
CA VAL A 107 22.69 -17.19 7.54
C VAL A 107 21.85 -17.26 8.82
N ASN A 108 22.30 -16.63 9.90
CA ASN A 108 21.53 -16.52 11.14
C ASN A 108 20.96 -15.10 11.37
N GLY A 109 20.96 -14.26 10.32
CA GLY A 109 20.35 -12.94 10.31
C GLY A 109 21.12 -11.86 11.07
N TYR A 110 20.45 -10.73 11.25
CA TYR A 110 20.99 -9.50 11.80
C TYR A 110 20.41 -9.19 13.17
N SER A 111 21.12 -8.38 13.95
CA SER A 111 20.56 -7.82 15.19
C SER A 111 19.46 -6.81 14.86
N ASN A 112 18.50 -6.64 15.76
CA ASN A 112 17.28 -5.89 15.49
C ASN A 112 17.54 -4.38 15.28
N ASP A 113 18.69 -3.89 15.73
CA ASP A 113 19.18 -2.51 15.60
C ASP A 113 19.90 -2.24 14.27
N VAL A 114 20.19 -3.26 13.46
CA VAL A 114 20.94 -3.09 12.21
C VAL A 114 20.22 -2.16 11.25
N GLU A 115 18.94 -2.39 10.95
CA GLU A 115 18.23 -1.56 9.99
C GLU A 115 18.14 -0.09 10.41
N ASP A 116 17.89 0.16 11.70
CA ASP A 116 17.88 1.53 12.23
C ASP A 116 19.26 2.18 12.12
N ALA A 117 20.29 1.47 12.60
CA ALA A 117 21.66 1.95 12.55
C ALA A 117 22.12 2.26 11.13
N LEU A 118 21.72 1.44 10.16
CA LEU A 118 22.08 1.59 8.75
C LEU A 118 21.36 2.76 8.07
N LYS A 119 20.11 3.08 8.43
CA LYS A 119 19.35 4.20 7.84
C LYS A 119 19.89 5.58 8.25
N PHE A 120 20.39 5.74 9.47
CA PHE A 120 21.07 6.98 9.88
C PHE A 120 22.38 7.22 9.09
N GLY A 121 22.98 6.16 8.54
CA GLY A 121 24.09 6.23 7.60
C GLY A 121 23.60 6.50 6.17
N LYS A 122 23.46 7.77 5.80
CA LYS A 122 22.77 8.34 4.61
C LYS A 122 23.03 7.72 3.20
N SER A 123 23.84 6.69 3.00
CA SER A 123 24.09 6.12 1.66
C SER A 123 24.69 4.70 1.70
N LEU A 124 23.94 3.73 2.22
CA LEU A 124 24.35 2.33 2.13
C LEU A 124 23.84 1.68 0.84
N ASN A 125 24.78 1.49 -0.09
CA ASN A 125 24.63 0.68 -1.30
C ASN A 125 24.83 -0.82 -1.02
N ILE A 126 24.35 -1.32 0.12
CA ILE A 126 24.49 -2.71 0.56
C ILE A 126 23.10 -3.34 0.74
N LEU A 127 22.85 -4.46 0.05
CA LEU A 127 21.67 -5.28 0.25
C LEU A 127 21.95 -6.39 1.26
N LEU A 128 20.97 -6.62 2.14
CA LEU A 128 21.04 -7.64 3.17
C LEU A 128 20.23 -8.88 2.77
N PHE A 129 20.84 -10.04 2.93
CA PHE A 129 20.25 -11.35 2.66
C PHE A 129 20.34 -12.19 3.93
N ASP A 130 19.19 -12.65 4.41
CA ASP A 130 19.11 -13.44 5.63
C ASP A 130 18.73 -14.90 5.37
N SER A 131 18.48 -15.64 6.45
CA SER A 131 18.11 -17.05 6.37
C SER A 131 16.86 -17.33 5.53
N SER A 132 15.91 -16.38 5.47
CA SER A 132 14.65 -16.53 4.74
C SER A 132 14.90 -16.53 3.23
N ASP A 133 15.78 -15.64 2.76
CA ASP A 133 16.18 -15.57 1.35
C ASP A 133 17.06 -16.77 0.96
N ILE A 134 18.07 -17.05 1.77
CA ILE A 134 19.09 -18.08 1.47
C ILE A 134 18.46 -19.47 1.41
N LYS A 135 17.51 -19.79 2.29
CA LYS A 135 16.80 -21.07 2.22
C LYS A 135 16.06 -21.25 0.89
N LEU A 136 15.31 -20.24 0.45
CA LEU A 136 14.57 -20.31 -0.82
C LEU A 136 15.52 -20.48 -2.02
N ILE A 137 16.64 -19.74 -2.02
CA ILE A 137 17.63 -19.78 -3.11
C ILE A 137 18.33 -21.14 -3.20
N PHE A 138 18.82 -21.65 -2.07
CA PHE A 138 19.63 -22.88 -2.05
C PHE A 138 18.78 -24.15 -2.05
N ASN A 139 17.50 -24.09 -1.68
CA ASN A 139 16.56 -25.20 -1.87
C ASN A 139 15.98 -25.28 -3.29
N GLY A 140 16.30 -24.30 -4.15
CA GLY A 140 15.87 -24.25 -5.54
C GLY A 140 14.42 -23.78 -5.72
N GLU A 141 13.84 -23.12 -4.71
CA GLU A 141 12.48 -22.57 -4.78
C GLU A 141 12.46 -21.27 -5.59
N VAL A 142 13.55 -20.50 -5.55
CA VAL A 142 13.73 -19.24 -6.31
C VAL A 142 15.16 -19.13 -6.85
N ALA A 143 15.35 -18.38 -7.94
CA ALA A 143 16.68 -18.04 -8.42
C ALA A 143 17.31 -16.94 -7.55
N PHE A 144 18.64 -16.95 -7.39
CA PHE A 144 19.37 -15.89 -6.68
C PHE A 144 19.14 -14.53 -7.36
N LEU A 145 19.18 -14.51 -8.69
CA LEU A 145 18.96 -13.32 -9.49
C LEU A 145 17.56 -12.70 -9.30
N ASP A 146 16.54 -13.52 -9.07
CA ASP A 146 15.18 -13.00 -8.86
C ASP A 146 15.06 -12.34 -7.48
N VAL A 147 15.69 -12.91 -6.44
CA VAL A 147 15.79 -12.28 -5.13
C VAL A 147 16.62 -10.99 -5.19
N LEU A 148 17.73 -10.98 -5.94
CA LEU A 148 18.56 -9.79 -6.15
C LEU A 148 17.76 -8.65 -6.80
N LYS A 149 17.05 -8.93 -7.90
CA LYS A 149 16.20 -7.92 -8.58
C LYS A 149 15.13 -7.37 -7.65
N PHE A 150 14.46 -8.27 -6.91
CA PHE A 150 13.44 -7.89 -5.93
C PHE A 150 14.01 -6.94 -4.88
N LYS A 151 15.11 -7.31 -4.22
CA LYS A 151 15.73 -6.46 -3.19
C LYS A 151 16.27 -5.14 -3.74
N LEU A 152 16.83 -5.14 -4.97
CA LEU A 152 17.25 -3.89 -5.62
C LEU A 152 16.08 -2.94 -5.87
N ARG A 153 14.95 -3.47 -6.35
CA ARG A 153 13.74 -2.68 -6.58
C ARG A 153 13.21 -2.11 -5.27
N GLU A 154 13.09 -2.94 -4.25
CA GLU A 154 12.60 -2.51 -2.94
C GLU A 154 13.50 -1.49 -2.26
N ALA A 155 14.83 -1.67 -2.33
CA ALA A 155 15.78 -0.70 -1.81
C ALA A 155 15.71 0.63 -2.56
N GLY A 156 15.45 0.61 -3.87
CA GLY A 156 15.26 1.82 -4.67
C GLY A 156 13.94 2.53 -4.41
N ASP A 157 12.84 1.78 -4.27
CA ASP A 157 11.49 2.33 -4.16
C ASP A 157 11.14 2.79 -2.73
N THR A 158 11.69 2.12 -1.70
CA THR A 158 11.32 2.32 -0.28
C THR A 158 12.50 2.64 0.64
N GLY A 159 13.74 2.53 0.15
CA GLY A 159 14.95 2.64 0.97
C GLY A 159 15.22 1.45 1.90
N SER A 160 14.41 0.39 1.84
CA SER A 160 14.56 -0.78 2.71
C SER A 160 15.64 -1.73 2.21
N LEU A 161 16.70 -1.92 2.99
CA LEU A 161 17.88 -2.71 2.60
C LEU A 161 17.75 -4.21 2.89
N ASN A 162 16.77 -4.60 3.73
CA ASN A 162 16.58 -5.96 4.22
C ASN A 162 15.11 -6.40 4.10
N VAL A 163 14.64 -6.56 2.86
CA VAL A 163 13.26 -6.99 2.61
C VAL A 163 13.25 -8.50 2.33
N PRO A 164 12.56 -9.34 3.13
CA PRO A 164 12.45 -10.77 2.88
C PRO A 164 11.72 -11.06 1.57
N TYR A 165 12.26 -11.94 0.73
CA TYR A 165 11.60 -12.29 -0.54
C TYR A 165 10.19 -12.86 -0.37
N SER A 166 9.92 -13.53 0.75
CA SER A 166 8.59 -14.07 1.10
C SER A 166 7.51 -13.00 1.22
N LEU A 167 7.87 -11.73 1.41
CA LEU A 167 6.92 -10.62 1.50
C LEU A 167 6.14 -10.45 0.19
N LYS A 168 6.76 -10.77 -0.96
CA LYS A 168 6.08 -10.79 -2.26
C LYS A 168 4.88 -11.73 -2.26
N THR A 169 5.07 -12.98 -1.80
CA THR A 169 3.99 -13.96 -1.70
C THR A 169 2.93 -13.52 -0.68
N LYS A 170 3.33 -12.84 0.40
CA LYS A 170 2.38 -12.26 1.37
C LYS A 170 1.51 -11.19 0.71
N ALA A 171 2.09 -10.25 -0.03
CA ALA A 171 1.35 -9.22 -0.76
C ALA A 171 0.39 -9.81 -1.80
N GLU A 172 0.86 -10.80 -2.58
CA GLU A 172 0.04 -11.54 -3.56
C GLU A 172 -1.14 -12.29 -2.92
N LYS A 173 -0.93 -12.84 -1.72
CA LYS A 173 -1.99 -13.54 -1.00
C LYS A 173 -3.03 -12.55 -0.48
N ILE A 174 -2.57 -11.45 0.12
CA ILE A 174 -3.45 -10.37 0.59
C ILE A 174 -4.30 -9.88 -0.58
N SER A 175 -3.73 -9.61 -1.75
CA SER A 175 -4.49 -9.04 -2.88
C SER A 175 -5.54 -9.98 -3.47
N LYS A 176 -5.43 -11.30 -3.23
CA LYS A 176 -6.40 -12.32 -3.69
C LYS A 176 -7.47 -12.68 -2.66
N GLU A 177 -7.31 -12.29 -1.40
CA GLU A 177 -8.27 -12.62 -0.35
C GLU A 177 -9.54 -11.75 -0.48
N ASN A 178 -10.68 -12.37 -0.85
CA ASN A 178 -11.96 -11.71 -1.13
C ASN A 178 -12.71 -11.13 0.09
N LYS A 179 -12.08 -11.04 1.27
CA LYS A 179 -12.72 -10.43 2.45
C LYS A 179 -12.39 -8.94 2.51
N SER A 180 -13.11 -8.14 1.74
CA SER A 180 -13.27 -6.71 1.98
C SER A 180 -14.50 -6.53 2.85
N ASP A 181 -14.31 -6.26 4.14
CA ASP A 181 -15.42 -5.92 5.03
C ASP A 181 -15.79 -4.45 4.75
N PHE A 182 -17.04 -4.19 4.37
CA PHE A 182 -17.49 -2.86 3.95
C PHE A 182 -17.76 -1.99 5.19
N LEU A 183 -17.25 -0.74 5.21
CA LEU A 183 -17.78 0.26 6.14
C LEU A 183 -19.21 0.58 5.69
N THR A 184 -20.15 0.43 6.61
CA THR A 184 -21.57 0.47 6.33
C THR A 184 -21.99 1.92 6.02
N ALA A 185 -22.14 2.27 4.74
CA ALA A 185 -23.04 3.36 4.36
C ALA A 185 -24.47 2.89 4.62
N GLN A 186 -24.98 3.10 5.84
CA GLN A 186 -26.42 3.07 6.07
C GLN A 186 -27.01 4.26 5.29
N LEU A 187 -27.33 4.04 4.00
CA LEU A 187 -28.49 4.60 3.26
C LEU A 187 -28.43 4.46 1.72
N PHE A 188 -27.93 3.39 1.10
CA PHE A 188 -28.21 3.19 -0.34
C PHE A 188 -28.62 1.75 -0.69
N GLN A 189 -29.94 1.55 -0.76
CA GLN A 189 -30.56 0.39 -1.40
C GLN A 189 -30.42 0.51 -2.93
N GLN A 190 -29.99 -0.59 -3.57
CA GLN A 190 -30.20 -0.92 -4.98
C GLN A 190 -29.62 0.02 -6.06
N LYS A 191 -28.29 -0.01 -6.27
CA LYS A 191 -27.66 0.16 -7.61
C LYS A 191 -26.18 -0.29 -7.69
N THR A 192 -25.70 -1.14 -6.76
CA THR A 192 -24.28 -1.54 -6.64
C THR A 192 -23.87 -2.75 -7.51
N THR A 193 -24.16 -2.74 -8.82
CA THR A 193 -23.73 -3.85 -9.71
C THR A 193 -22.52 -3.54 -10.60
N LYS A 194 -21.97 -2.31 -10.58
CA LYS A 194 -20.87 -1.92 -11.48
C LYS A 194 -19.62 -1.33 -10.83
N ARG A 195 -19.50 -1.29 -9.50
CA ARG A 195 -18.24 -0.84 -8.86
C ARG A 195 -17.26 -2.01 -8.79
N LYS A 196 -16.13 -1.89 -9.49
CA LYS A 196 -14.97 -2.77 -9.25
C LYS A 196 -14.49 -2.43 -7.85
N ILE A 197 -14.57 -3.38 -6.91
CA ILE A 197 -14.18 -3.19 -5.51
C ILE A 197 -12.67 -2.88 -5.50
N THR A 198 -12.32 -1.60 -5.37
CA THR A 198 -10.95 -1.15 -5.12
C THR A 198 -10.79 -1.04 -3.62
N GLU A 199 -9.79 -1.69 -3.03
CA GLU A 199 -9.52 -1.57 -1.59
C GLU A 199 -8.95 -0.18 -1.28
N ASP A 200 -9.74 0.69 -0.65
CA ASP A 200 -9.37 2.11 -0.46
C ASP A 200 -8.50 2.31 0.78
N LEU A 201 -8.76 1.55 1.86
CA LEU A 201 -8.07 1.65 3.14
C LEU A 201 -7.40 0.32 3.53
N LEU A 202 -6.09 0.37 3.80
CA LEU A 202 -5.36 -0.79 4.34
C LEU A 202 -5.09 -0.61 5.82
N ILE A 203 -5.59 -1.52 6.64
CA ILE A 203 -5.51 -1.41 8.10
C ILE A 203 -4.63 -2.52 8.64
N PHE A 204 -3.54 -2.17 9.29
CA PHE A 204 -2.64 -3.11 9.95
C PHE A 204 -2.91 -3.18 11.44
N VAL A 205 -2.98 -4.40 11.97
CA VAL A 205 -3.11 -4.69 13.39
C VAL A 205 -1.98 -5.59 13.85
N GLU A 206 -1.62 -5.55 15.13
CA GLU A 206 -0.54 -6.38 15.66
C GLU A 206 -0.82 -7.89 15.49
N GLY A 207 -1.94 -8.36 16.04
CA GLY A 207 -2.31 -9.77 16.11
C GLY A 207 -3.59 -10.11 15.33
N LYS A 208 -3.79 -11.41 15.09
CA LYS A 208 -5.03 -11.91 14.46
C LYS A 208 -6.25 -11.74 15.36
N SER A 209 -6.05 -11.72 16.68
CA SER A 209 -7.09 -11.47 17.67
C SER A 209 -7.71 -10.07 17.54
N ASP A 210 -6.93 -9.08 17.10
CA ASP A 210 -7.36 -7.69 17.03
C ASP A 210 -8.23 -7.40 15.81
N ILE A 211 -8.23 -8.29 14.80
CA ILE A 211 -8.97 -8.10 13.55
C ILE A 211 -10.46 -7.83 13.84
N GLN A 212 -11.11 -8.70 14.63
CA GLN A 212 -12.54 -8.54 14.94
C GLN A 212 -12.83 -7.33 15.84
N ILE A 213 -11.87 -6.97 16.69
CA ILE A 213 -12.00 -5.85 17.63
C ILE A 213 -11.97 -4.52 16.86
N ILE A 214 -11.01 -4.39 15.95
CA ILE A 214 -10.88 -3.21 15.09
C ILE A 214 -12.02 -3.14 14.08
N ASP A 215 -12.45 -4.27 13.53
CA ASP A 215 -13.66 -4.33 12.70
C ASP A 215 -14.90 -3.80 13.45
N ASN A 216 -15.07 -4.16 14.73
CA ASN A 216 -16.14 -3.63 15.58
C ASN A 216 -16.01 -2.12 15.87
N LEU A 217 -14.79 -1.58 15.86
CA LEU A 217 -14.52 -0.16 16.06
C LEU A 217 -14.83 0.68 14.81
N LEU A 218 -14.59 0.11 13.63
CA LEU A 218 -14.72 0.77 12.34
C LEU A 218 -16.17 0.79 11.86
N LYS A 219 -16.89 -0.34 11.95
CA LYS A 219 -18.27 -0.49 11.45
C LYS A 219 -19.26 0.65 11.78
N PRO A 220 -19.23 1.27 12.97
CA PRO A 220 -20.15 2.35 13.32
C PRO A 220 -19.79 3.73 12.76
N ILE A 221 -18.63 3.88 12.09
CA ILE A 221 -18.20 5.17 11.51
C ILE A 221 -19.15 5.52 10.36
N GLU A 222 -19.84 6.66 10.50
CA GLU A 222 -20.68 7.24 9.45
C GLU A 222 -19.79 8.09 8.53
N LEU A 223 -19.83 7.81 7.23
CA LEU A 223 -19.04 8.49 6.21
C LEU A 223 -19.96 9.07 5.14
N ASP A 224 -19.55 10.20 4.58
CA ASP A 224 -20.21 10.80 3.41
C ASP A 224 -19.99 9.99 2.13
N PHE A 225 -18.94 9.15 2.10
CA PHE A 225 -18.48 8.41 0.92
C PHE A 225 -18.31 6.92 1.17
N LEU A 226 -18.52 6.10 0.14
CA LEU A 226 -18.32 4.66 0.22
C LEU A 226 -16.82 4.31 0.15
N LEU A 227 -16.23 3.99 1.31
CA LEU A 227 -14.87 3.48 1.41
C LEU A 227 -14.85 2.00 1.77
N THR A 228 -13.96 1.26 1.13
CA THR A 228 -13.68 -0.14 1.48
C THR A 228 -12.40 -0.23 2.30
N TYR A 229 -12.34 -1.19 3.23
CA TYR A 229 -11.13 -1.45 3.99
C TYR A 229 -10.78 -2.92 4.05
N LYS A 230 -9.51 -3.17 4.36
CA LYS A 230 -9.00 -4.51 4.65
C LYS A 230 -8.12 -4.49 5.87
N ILE A 231 -8.42 -5.37 6.84
CA ILE A 231 -7.62 -5.51 8.06
C ILE A 231 -6.63 -6.67 7.89
N ILE A 232 -5.35 -6.40 8.14
CA ILE A 232 -4.23 -7.33 7.98
C ILE A 232 -3.46 -7.40 9.28
N SER A 233 -3.21 -8.62 9.77
CA SER A 233 -2.30 -8.82 10.89
C SER A 233 -0.84 -8.72 10.45
N LEU A 234 -0.06 -7.95 11.20
CA LEU A 234 1.40 -7.87 11.09
C LEU A 234 2.08 -9.14 11.60
N GLU A 235 1.39 -9.96 12.41
CA GLU A 235 1.94 -11.15 13.08
C GLU A 235 3.09 -10.77 14.02
N GLY A 236 2.90 -9.68 14.77
CA GLY A 236 3.81 -9.18 15.80
C GLY A 236 4.44 -7.81 15.47
N ILE A 237 4.71 -7.05 16.53
CA ILE A 237 5.15 -5.64 16.47
C ILE A 237 6.42 -5.40 15.64
N ASN A 238 7.37 -6.35 15.62
CA ASN A 238 8.62 -6.19 14.88
C ASN A 238 8.42 -6.10 13.36
N ASN A 239 7.27 -6.55 12.85
CA ASN A 239 6.97 -6.54 11.41
C ASN A 239 6.45 -5.18 10.91
N ILE A 240 6.27 -4.18 11.78
CA ILE A 240 5.97 -2.79 11.38
C ILE A 240 6.99 -2.28 10.34
N ARG A 241 8.27 -2.69 10.48
CA ARG A 241 9.36 -2.32 9.56
C ARG A 241 9.15 -2.77 8.12
N GLN A 242 8.29 -3.77 7.90
CA GLN A 242 8.01 -4.32 6.58
C GLN A 242 6.88 -3.57 5.87
N ILE A 243 6.15 -2.68 6.56
CA ILE A 243 5.00 -1.96 5.99
C ILE A 243 5.36 -1.20 4.71
N PRO A 244 6.45 -0.40 4.63
CA PRO A 244 6.77 0.34 3.40
C PRO A 244 6.90 -0.57 2.17
N SER A 245 7.64 -1.67 2.32
CA SER A 245 7.82 -2.67 1.25
C SER A 245 6.55 -3.43 0.95
N LEU A 246 5.77 -3.77 1.97
CA LEU A 246 4.49 -4.43 1.76
C LEU A 246 3.55 -3.54 0.95
N LEU A 247 3.49 -2.25 1.25
CA LEU A 247 2.70 -1.26 0.51
C LEU A 247 3.19 -1.11 -0.93
N ASN A 248 4.51 -1.02 -1.15
CA ASN A 248 5.08 -0.94 -2.50
C ASN A 248 4.70 -2.17 -3.35
N LEU A 249 4.81 -3.36 -2.78
CA LEU A 249 4.42 -4.61 -3.45
C LEU A 249 2.91 -4.68 -3.66
N TYR A 250 2.13 -4.22 -2.68
CA TYR A 250 0.68 -4.22 -2.74
C TYR A 250 0.14 -3.27 -3.81
N ALA A 251 0.80 -2.14 -4.01
CA ALA A 251 0.46 -1.13 -5.00
C ALA A 251 0.51 -1.66 -6.45
N THR A 252 1.17 -2.80 -6.68
CA THR A 252 1.12 -3.52 -7.97
C THR A 252 -0.27 -4.08 -8.28
N TYR A 253 -1.08 -4.35 -7.24
CA TYR A 253 -2.41 -4.95 -7.35
C TYR A 253 -3.54 -3.94 -7.10
N HIS A 254 -3.38 -3.08 -6.10
CA HIS A 254 -4.42 -2.16 -5.63
C HIS A 254 -3.81 -0.81 -5.25
N GLN A 255 -4.43 0.29 -5.69
CA GLN A 255 -4.00 1.64 -5.30
C GLN A 255 -4.75 2.10 -4.05
N ASN A 256 -4.25 1.68 -2.89
CA ASN A 256 -4.80 2.12 -1.61
C ASN A 256 -4.62 3.65 -1.46
N LYS A 257 -5.59 4.30 -0.82
CA LYS A 257 -5.58 5.75 -0.57
C LYS A 257 -4.97 6.09 0.78
N ALA A 258 -5.17 5.21 1.75
CA ALA A 258 -4.59 5.38 3.06
C ALA A 258 -4.26 4.07 3.76
N VAL A 259 -3.38 4.21 4.74
CA VAL A 259 -2.91 3.14 5.62
C VAL A 259 -3.15 3.55 7.06
N ILE A 260 -3.82 2.68 7.81
CA ILE A 260 -4.02 2.85 9.24
C ILE A 260 -3.27 1.73 9.93
N VAL A 261 -2.47 2.04 10.94
CA VAL A 261 -1.78 1.03 11.76
C VAL A 261 -2.26 1.18 13.18
N ILE A 262 -2.86 0.14 13.75
CA ILE A 262 -3.36 0.13 15.13
C ILE A 262 -2.55 -0.86 15.95
N LEU A 263 -1.93 -0.36 17.00
CA LEU A 263 -1.02 -1.09 17.88
C LEU A 263 -1.51 -1.04 19.33
N ASP A 264 -1.02 -1.93 20.16
CA ASP A 264 -1.41 -1.96 21.56
C ASP A 264 -0.70 -0.83 22.33
N ASP A 265 -1.41 -0.16 23.24
CA ASP A 265 -0.86 1.00 23.98
C ASP A 265 0.33 0.61 24.89
N ASP A 266 0.42 -0.66 25.30
CA ASP A 266 1.59 -1.18 26.01
C ASP A 266 2.87 -1.19 25.14
N GLN A 267 2.72 -1.15 23.82
CA GLN A 267 3.81 -1.03 22.84
C GLN A 267 4.27 0.40 22.61
N ALA A 268 3.66 1.42 23.23
CA ALA A 268 4.00 2.84 23.07
C ALA A 268 5.36 3.26 23.70
N THR A 269 6.34 2.37 23.65
CA THR A 269 7.72 2.55 24.11
C THR A 269 8.49 3.53 23.22
N LEU A 270 9.55 4.15 23.76
CA LEU A 270 10.44 5.04 23.00
C LEU A 270 11.04 4.35 21.76
N GLN A 271 11.34 3.06 21.87
CA GLN A 271 11.89 2.27 20.77
C GLN A 271 10.88 2.14 19.63
N ILE A 272 9.64 1.76 19.92
CA ILE A 272 8.59 1.61 18.90
C ILE A 272 8.25 2.96 18.26
N LYS A 273 8.22 4.05 19.04
CA LYS A 273 8.02 5.40 18.50
C LYS A 273 9.08 5.77 17.46
N GLY A 274 10.36 5.51 17.72
CA GLY A 274 11.41 5.71 16.74
C GLY A 274 11.26 4.84 15.48
N ILE A 275 10.75 3.61 15.61
CA ILE A 275 10.44 2.75 14.45
C ILE A 275 9.29 3.35 13.62
N ILE A 276 8.24 3.83 14.28
CA ILE A 276 7.09 4.45 13.63
C ILE A 276 7.51 5.71 12.86
N GLU A 277 8.31 6.57 13.47
CA GLU A 277 8.88 7.76 12.81
C GLU A 277 9.65 7.35 11.55
N ASN A 278 10.55 6.37 11.67
CA ASN A 278 11.33 5.86 10.54
C ASN A 278 10.46 5.27 9.42
N VAL A 279 9.43 4.49 9.77
CA VAL A 279 8.51 3.90 8.78
C VAL A 279 7.68 4.97 8.10
N THR A 280 7.25 5.99 8.83
CA THR A 280 6.47 7.11 8.30
C THR A 280 7.31 7.90 7.30
N GLU A 281 8.55 8.26 7.65
CA GLU A 281 9.50 8.92 6.75
C GLU A 281 9.78 8.09 5.48
N GLN A 282 9.87 6.76 5.60
CA GLN A 282 10.05 5.89 4.44
C GLN A 282 8.85 5.88 3.50
N ILE A 283 7.63 5.89 4.04
CA ILE A 283 6.41 5.90 3.25
C ILE A 283 6.28 7.25 2.51
N GLU A 284 6.54 8.35 3.21
CA GLU A 284 6.53 9.72 2.64
C GLU A 284 7.56 9.90 1.53
N ASN A 285 8.75 9.29 1.67
CA ASN A 285 9.81 9.34 0.67
C ASN A 285 9.75 8.21 -0.37
N SER A 286 8.74 7.35 -0.32
CA SER A 286 8.62 6.23 -1.25
C SER A 286 8.15 6.69 -2.63
N SER A 287 8.28 5.79 -3.63
CA SER A 287 7.75 6.05 -4.98
C SER A 287 6.22 6.16 -5.04
N ILE A 288 5.51 5.74 -3.98
CA ILE A 288 4.04 5.72 -3.89
C ILE A 288 3.65 6.28 -2.52
N PRO A 289 3.66 7.62 -2.36
CA PRO A 289 3.30 8.24 -1.09
C PRO A 289 1.84 7.94 -0.77
N ILE A 290 1.58 7.48 0.45
CA ILE A 290 0.24 7.12 0.92
C ILE A 290 0.00 7.70 2.31
N ASN A 291 -1.19 8.25 2.52
CA ASN A 291 -1.58 8.84 3.80
C ASN A 291 -1.54 7.75 4.88
N THR A 292 -0.63 7.88 5.84
CA THR A 292 -0.40 6.86 6.85
C THR A 292 -0.62 7.41 8.25
N LYS A 293 -1.37 6.71 9.09
CA LYS A 293 -1.59 7.09 10.48
C LYS A 293 -1.41 5.90 11.43
N PHE A 294 -0.69 6.14 12.52
CA PHE A 294 -0.50 5.18 13.59
C PHE A 294 -1.36 5.56 14.79
N PHE A 295 -2.03 4.56 15.36
CA PHE A 295 -2.87 4.67 16.53
C PHE A 295 -2.49 3.63 17.57
N PHE A 296 -2.78 3.95 18.83
CA PHE A 296 -2.65 3.04 19.95
C PHE A 296 -4.02 2.73 20.55
N ILE A 297 -4.29 1.46 20.83
CA ILE A 297 -5.52 0.99 21.47
C ILE A 297 -5.21 0.43 22.85
N ASP A 298 -5.94 0.89 23.86
CA ASP A 298 -5.80 0.40 25.23
C ASP A 298 -6.64 -0.86 25.48
N GLU A 299 -6.18 -1.72 26.40
CA GLU A 299 -6.84 -2.98 26.75
C GLU A 299 -8.28 -2.79 27.26
N LYS A 300 -8.59 -1.68 27.96
CA LYS A 300 -9.96 -1.45 28.45
C LYS A 300 -10.91 -1.18 27.29
N LEU A 301 -10.45 -0.50 26.24
CA LEU A 301 -11.23 -0.30 25.03
C LEU A 301 -11.40 -1.63 24.27
N LYS A 302 -10.34 -2.44 24.14
CA LYS A 302 -10.43 -3.78 23.53
C LYS A 302 -11.46 -4.67 24.23
N ASP A 303 -11.44 -4.71 25.56
CA ASP A 303 -12.38 -5.50 26.37
C ASP A 303 -13.83 -5.09 26.10
N LYS A 304 -14.09 -3.78 26.03
CA LYS A 304 -15.44 -3.27 25.75
C LYS A 304 -15.88 -3.58 24.32
N LEU A 305 -15.00 -3.47 23.33
CA LEU A 305 -15.29 -3.76 21.92
C LEU A 305 -15.49 -5.26 21.64
N SER A 306 -14.91 -6.12 22.48
CA SER A 306 -15.07 -7.57 22.42
C SER A 306 -16.42 -8.06 22.96
N ASN A 307 -17.12 -7.23 23.75
CA ASN A 307 -18.43 -7.54 24.33
C ASN A 307 -19.55 -6.82 23.57
N GLU A 308 -20.50 -7.57 22.98
CA GLU A 308 -21.56 -6.98 22.16
C GLU A 308 -22.42 -5.94 22.89
N ILE A 309 -22.70 -6.14 24.18
CA ILE A 309 -23.51 -5.21 24.97
C ILE A 309 -22.74 -3.91 25.20
N LEU A 310 -21.49 -4.02 25.63
CA LEU A 310 -20.64 -2.84 25.88
C LEU A 310 -20.34 -2.08 24.59
N LYS A 311 -20.13 -2.80 23.47
CA LYS A 311 -20.02 -2.23 22.12
C LYS A 311 -21.23 -1.34 21.79
N ASN A 312 -22.45 -1.85 21.96
CA ASN A 312 -23.66 -1.08 21.68
C ASN A 312 -23.82 0.14 22.60
N VAL A 313 -23.35 0.05 23.84
CA VAL A 313 -23.34 1.19 24.77
C VAL A 313 -22.37 2.28 24.32
N ILE A 314 -21.15 1.90 23.88
CA ILE A 314 -20.12 2.85 23.43
C ILE A 314 -20.61 3.72 22.26
N PHE A 315 -21.37 3.14 21.35
CA PHE A 315 -21.87 3.82 20.15
C PHE A 315 -23.29 4.40 20.30
N SER A 316 -23.83 4.41 21.52
CA SER A 316 -25.13 5.04 21.79
C SER A 316 -25.03 6.57 21.78
N LYS A 317 -26.10 7.26 21.35
CA LYS A 317 -26.14 8.73 21.19
C LYS A 317 -25.71 9.53 22.45
N ASN A 318 -25.85 8.95 23.63
CA ASN A 318 -25.59 9.63 24.91
C ASN A 318 -24.26 9.22 25.57
N TYR A 319 -23.44 8.41 24.90
CA TYR A 319 -22.14 7.99 25.43
C TYR A 319 -21.02 8.85 24.84
N ASN A 320 -20.05 9.22 25.69
CA ASN A 320 -18.84 9.88 25.20
C ASN A 320 -17.99 8.85 24.44
N LYS A 321 -17.97 8.98 23.11
CA LYS A 321 -17.21 8.09 22.23
C LYS A 321 -15.72 8.09 22.61
N PRO A 322 -14.99 6.96 22.46
CA PRO A 322 -13.57 6.88 22.76
C PRO A 322 -12.77 7.85 21.89
N GLN A 323 -11.69 8.43 22.44
CA GLN A 323 -10.83 9.35 21.70
C GLN A 323 -10.29 8.74 20.40
N LEU A 324 -9.84 7.47 20.46
CA LEU A 324 -9.37 6.72 19.29
C LEU A 324 -10.42 6.64 18.18
N TYR A 325 -11.70 6.43 18.54
CA TYR A 325 -12.78 6.39 17.56
C TYR A 325 -12.94 7.75 16.87
N LEU A 326 -12.92 8.85 17.63
CA LEU A 326 -13.08 10.21 17.09
C LEU A 326 -11.91 10.56 16.15
N GLU A 327 -10.69 10.17 16.50
CA GLU A 327 -9.51 10.42 15.65
C GLU A 327 -9.52 9.57 14.37
N LEU A 328 -9.97 8.30 14.45
CA LEU A 328 -10.17 7.45 13.29
C LEU A 328 -11.26 8.01 12.36
N GLU A 329 -12.42 8.35 12.90
CA GLU A 329 -13.55 8.95 12.17
C GLU A 329 -13.09 10.24 11.47
N ARG A 330 -12.33 11.10 12.16
CA ARG A 330 -11.77 12.31 11.58
C ARG A 330 -10.78 12.02 10.46
N PHE A 331 -9.81 11.12 10.67
CA PHE A 331 -8.79 10.80 9.67
C PHE A 331 -9.40 10.19 8.41
N ILE A 332 -10.34 9.25 8.57
CA ILE A 332 -11.03 8.62 7.45
C ILE A 332 -11.86 9.65 6.68
N ASN A 333 -12.56 10.56 7.36
CA ASN A 333 -13.27 11.66 6.70
C ASN A 333 -12.33 12.64 5.98
N GLU A 334 -11.19 13.01 6.58
CA GLU A 334 -10.20 13.86 5.91
C GLU A 334 -9.71 13.24 4.59
N ILE A 335 -9.44 11.93 4.58
CA ILE A 335 -9.05 11.21 3.35
C ILE A 335 -10.20 11.08 2.36
N SER A 336 -11.43 10.94 2.86
CA SER A 336 -12.60 10.78 2.02
C SER A 336 -12.95 12.08 1.28
N TYR A 337 -12.62 13.25 1.80
CA TYR A 337 -12.81 14.52 1.06
C TYR A 337 -11.82 14.72 -0.10
N ASP A 338 -10.66 14.07 -0.05
CA ASP A 338 -9.73 13.99 -1.20
C ASP A 338 -10.18 12.93 -2.23
N TYR A 339 -11.24 12.18 -1.93
CA TYR A 339 -11.79 11.15 -2.79
C TYR A 339 -12.85 11.74 -3.72
N TYR A 340 -12.72 11.42 -5.01
CA TYR A 340 -13.84 11.55 -5.92
C TYR A 340 -14.81 10.40 -5.66
N ASP A 341 -15.92 10.68 -4.95
CA ASP A 341 -17.03 9.75 -4.94
C ASP A 341 -17.96 10.06 -6.12
N PRO A 342 -18.15 9.15 -7.08
CA PRO A 342 -19.20 9.29 -8.09
C PRO A 342 -20.61 9.38 -7.46
N GLU A 343 -20.74 9.07 -6.16
CA GLU A 343 -21.95 9.22 -5.35
C GLU A 343 -21.97 10.48 -4.46
N VAL A 344 -20.93 11.35 -4.44
CA VAL A 344 -21.17 12.77 -4.13
C VAL A 344 -22.32 13.13 -5.06
N ASN A 345 -23.37 13.75 -4.53
CA ASN A 345 -24.53 14.07 -5.36
C ASN A 345 -24.21 15.26 -6.29
N ILE A 346 -23.08 15.22 -7.01
CA ILE A 346 -22.69 16.10 -8.10
C ILE A 346 -23.87 16.24 -9.04
N PRO A 347 -24.61 15.18 -9.44
CA PRO A 347 -25.84 15.36 -10.19
C PRO A 347 -26.81 16.33 -9.51
N LYS A 348 -27.19 16.09 -8.26
CA LYS A 348 -28.17 16.94 -7.55
C LYS A 348 -27.67 18.35 -7.22
N GLU A 349 -26.42 18.51 -6.79
CA GLU A 349 -25.84 19.83 -6.46
C GLU A 349 -25.57 20.64 -7.74
N SER A 350 -25.13 20.00 -8.83
CA SER A 350 -25.03 20.63 -10.15
C SER A 350 -26.41 21.05 -10.66
N LEU A 351 -27.40 20.14 -10.65
CA LEU A 351 -28.78 20.45 -11.04
C LEU A 351 -29.35 21.63 -10.24
N LYS A 352 -29.20 21.59 -8.92
CA LYS A 352 -29.63 22.67 -8.03
C LYS A 352 -28.89 23.98 -8.33
N SER A 353 -27.58 23.94 -8.54
CA SER A 353 -26.77 25.12 -8.88
C SER A 353 -27.19 25.73 -10.22
N ILE A 354 -27.35 24.91 -11.26
CA ILE A 354 -27.74 25.32 -12.61
C ILE A 354 -29.16 25.91 -12.59
N LEU A 355 -30.14 25.19 -12.02
CA LEU A 355 -31.55 25.62 -11.99
C LEU A 355 -31.79 26.83 -11.08
N ASN A 356 -30.94 27.08 -10.08
CA ASN A 356 -31.00 28.29 -9.26
C ASN A 356 -30.52 29.54 -10.02
N ARG A 357 -29.60 29.37 -10.98
CA ARG A 357 -29.13 30.45 -11.85
C ARG A 357 -30.06 30.71 -13.04
N ALA A 358 -30.89 29.72 -13.38
CA ALA A 358 -31.83 29.81 -14.48
C ALA A 358 -32.89 30.91 -14.26
N LYS A 359 -33.13 31.70 -15.30
CA LYS A 359 -34.23 32.66 -15.36
C LYS A 359 -35.41 32.03 -16.10
N TRP A 360 -36.55 31.96 -15.41
CA TRP A 360 -37.78 31.37 -15.93
C TRP A 360 -38.64 32.45 -16.57
N ASP A 361 -38.82 32.43 -17.90
CA ASP A 361 -39.63 33.38 -18.65
C ASP A 361 -40.98 32.76 -19.04
N TYR A 362 -42.00 33.05 -18.23
CA TYR A 362 -43.35 32.55 -18.42
C TYR A 362 -44.13 33.27 -19.54
N GLU A 363 -43.65 34.41 -20.05
CA GLU A 363 -44.32 35.10 -21.16
C GLU A 363 -43.96 34.45 -22.49
N ASN A 364 -42.70 34.03 -22.64
CA ASN A 364 -42.19 33.40 -23.84
C ASN A 364 -42.18 31.85 -23.77
N ASN A 365 -42.55 31.28 -22.62
CA ASN A 365 -42.52 29.83 -22.33
C ASN A 365 -41.10 29.23 -22.49
N GLU A 366 -40.09 29.94 -22.02
CA GLU A 366 -38.68 29.55 -22.16
C GLU A 366 -37.91 29.67 -20.84
N ILE A 367 -36.77 28.96 -20.75
CA ILE A 367 -35.82 29.06 -19.65
C ILE A 367 -34.49 29.58 -20.19
N ILE A 368 -33.95 30.61 -19.54
CA ILE A 368 -32.72 31.28 -19.93
C ILE A 368 -31.62 30.93 -18.91
N PHE A 369 -30.52 30.35 -19.39
CA PHE A 369 -29.34 29.99 -18.60
C PHE A 369 -28.17 30.95 -18.92
N PRO A 370 -27.54 31.55 -17.90
CA PRO A 370 -26.37 32.41 -18.12
C PRO A 370 -25.14 31.58 -18.49
N ASP A 371 -24.40 32.00 -19.52
CA ASP A 371 -23.09 31.46 -19.89
C ASP A 371 -21.97 32.41 -19.44
N ASP A 372 -21.26 32.02 -18.38
CA ASP A 372 -20.18 32.80 -17.78
C ASP A 372 -18.92 32.90 -18.67
N TYR A 373 -18.81 32.11 -19.75
CA TYR A 373 -17.65 32.06 -20.63
C TYR A 373 -17.83 32.87 -21.92
N THR A 374 -19.06 32.93 -22.45
CA THR A 374 -19.33 33.56 -23.74
C THR A 374 -20.12 34.86 -23.65
N ASP A 375 -20.60 35.22 -22.45
CA ASP A 375 -21.41 36.42 -22.19
C ASP A 375 -22.71 36.45 -23.05
N ARG A 376 -23.16 35.25 -23.46
CA ARG A 376 -24.39 35.01 -24.22
C ARG A 376 -25.23 33.96 -23.53
N ASP A 377 -26.39 34.37 -23.05
CA ASP A 377 -27.33 33.45 -22.46
C ASP A 377 -27.79 32.38 -23.47
N PHE A 378 -27.99 31.17 -22.96
CA PHE A 378 -28.55 30.04 -23.68
C PHE A 378 -30.03 29.87 -23.31
N THR A 379 -30.89 29.60 -24.30
CA THR A 379 -32.33 29.49 -24.09
C THR A 379 -32.82 28.09 -24.41
N VAL A 380 -33.71 27.56 -23.57
CA VAL A 380 -34.38 26.27 -23.72
C VAL A 380 -35.89 26.47 -23.83
N GLU A 381 -36.50 25.92 -24.88
CA GLU A 381 -37.90 26.16 -25.25
C GLU A 381 -38.83 24.96 -24.98
N ASN A 382 -38.28 23.79 -24.64
CA ASN A 382 -39.08 22.59 -24.34
C ASN A 382 -38.41 21.67 -23.30
N LEU A 383 -39.18 20.70 -22.81
CA LEU A 383 -38.77 19.80 -21.74
C LEU A 383 -37.63 18.86 -22.16
N GLU A 384 -37.64 18.33 -23.37
CA GLU A 384 -36.65 17.34 -23.81
C GLU A 384 -35.26 18.00 -23.95
N ASP A 385 -35.22 19.20 -24.54
CA ASP A 385 -34.00 20.01 -24.62
C ASP A 385 -33.48 20.39 -23.23
N LEU A 386 -34.37 20.63 -22.26
CA LEU A 386 -33.98 20.89 -20.87
C LEU A 386 -33.31 19.65 -20.25
N ILE A 387 -33.87 18.47 -20.50
CA ILE A 387 -33.35 17.21 -19.95
C ILE A 387 -31.99 16.89 -20.58
N GLU A 388 -31.85 17.01 -21.90
CA GLU A 388 -30.58 16.80 -22.62
C GLU A 388 -29.51 17.78 -22.11
N PHE A 389 -29.83 19.06 -22.02
CA PHE A 389 -28.92 20.08 -21.50
C PHE A 389 -28.46 19.77 -20.07
N LEU A 390 -29.39 19.49 -19.17
CA LEU A 390 -29.06 19.20 -17.77
C LEU A 390 -28.26 17.89 -17.63
N ASN A 391 -28.55 16.89 -18.46
CA ASN A 391 -27.79 15.64 -18.50
C ASN A 391 -26.33 15.89 -18.89
N GLU A 392 -26.09 16.63 -19.98
CA GLU A 392 -24.73 16.96 -20.43
C GLU A 392 -23.96 17.80 -19.40
N GLU A 393 -24.61 18.79 -18.77
CA GLU A 393 -23.97 19.59 -17.72
C GLU A 393 -23.59 18.74 -16.50
N VAL A 394 -24.45 17.79 -16.11
CA VAL A 394 -24.13 16.83 -15.03
C VAL A 394 -22.97 15.93 -15.44
N ILE A 395 -22.95 15.40 -16.67
CA ILE A 395 -21.84 14.60 -17.18
C ILE A 395 -20.53 15.40 -17.13
N ASN A 396 -20.53 16.65 -17.59
CA ASN A 396 -19.35 17.51 -17.58
C ASN A 396 -18.85 17.79 -16.16
N ALA A 397 -19.76 18.10 -15.22
CA ALA A 397 -19.40 18.30 -13.81
C ALA A 397 -18.81 17.02 -13.19
N VAL A 398 -19.43 15.87 -13.46
CA VAL A 398 -18.97 14.55 -12.99
C VAL A 398 -17.58 14.24 -13.57
N GLN A 399 -17.36 14.45 -14.86
CA GLN A 399 -16.06 14.21 -15.52
C GLN A 399 -14.96 15.17 -15.04
N GLY A 400 -15.29 16.44 -14.76
CA GLY A 400 -14.34 17.44 -14.28
C GLY A 400 -13.73 17.08 -12.92
N GLU A 401 -14.50 16.40 -12.09
CA GLU A 401 -14.07 15.93 -10.76
C GLU A 401 -13.49 14.49 -10.81
N MET A 402 -13.70 13.76 -11.91
CA MET A 402 -13.32 12.34 -12.02
C MET A 402 -11.80 12.12 -12.14
N PRO A 403 -11.21 11.14 -11.43
CA PRO A 403 -9.81 10.79 -11.57
C PRO A 403 -9.46 10.35 -13.01
N LEU A 404 -8.29 10.78 -13.50
CA LEU A 404 -7.75 10.45 -14.83
C LEU A 404 -7.72 8.95 -15.15
N GLU A 405 -7.58 8.09 -14.14
CA GLU A 405 -7.58 6.64 -14.33
C GLU A 405 -8.97 6.10 -14.66
N MET A 406 -10.04 6.66 -14.08
CA MET A 406 -11.43 6.27 -14.35
C MET A 406 -11.91 6.82 -15.70
N LEU A 407 -11.48 8.03 -16.07
CA LEU A 407 -11.75 8.58 -17.41
C LEU A 407 -11.19 7.69 -18.54
N LYS A 408 -10.07 7.01 -18.31
CA LYS A 408 -9.46 6.09 -19.29
C LYS A 408 -10.25 4.79 -19.50
N GLU A 409 -11.16 4.44 -18.60
CA GLU A 409 -11.96 3.22 -18.69
C GLU A 409 -13.24 3.40 -19.54
N ASN A 410 -13.48 4.57 -20.15
CA ASN A 410 -14.62 4.87 -21.02
C ASN A 410 -15.99 4.51 -20.39
N TYR A 411 -16.28 5.02 -19.19
CA TYR A 411 -17.62 4.91 -18.62
C TYR A 411 -18.61 5.74 -19.46
N PHE A 412 -19.66 5.10 -19.98
CA PHE A 412 -20.82 5.81 -20.52
C PHE A 412 -21.63 6.34 -19.33
N LEU A 413 -21.56 7.65 -19.11
CA LEU A 413 -22.32 8.35 -18.08
C LEU A 413 -23.66 8.77 -18.69
N ASP A 414 -24.75 8.50 -17.98
CA ASP A 414 -26.11 8.83 -18.37
C ASP A 414 -26.90 9.10 -17.09
N TYR A 415 -27.43 10.32 -16.97
CA TYR A 415 -28.13 10.83 -15.80
C TYR A 415 -29.55 11.32 -16.16
N ASP A 416 -30.12 10.92 -17.30
CA ASP A 416 -31.47 11.31 -17.73
C ASP A 416 -32.52 11.04 -16.64
N SER A 417 -32.49 9.85 -16.04
CA SER A 417 -33.43 9.46 -14.99
C SER A 417 -33.30 10.34 -13.75
N GLU A 418 -32.08 10.62 -13.31
CA GLU A 418 -31.79 11.48 -12.16
C GLU A 418 -32.22 12.94 -12.41
N VAL A 419 -32.07 13.44 -13.65
CA VAL A 419 -32.57 14.76 -14.08
C VAL A 419 -34.10 14.80 -14.00
N ARG A 420 -34.79 13.80 -14.58
CA ARG A 420 -36.26 13.72 -14.58
C ARG A 420 -36.82 13.68 -13.16
N GLU A 421 -36.27 12.83 -12.30
CA GLU A 421 -36.65 12.75 -10.88
C GLU A 421 -36.47 14.10 -10.15
N HIS A 422 -35.38 14.81 -10.41
CA HIS A 422 -35.13 16.11 -9.80
C HIS A 422 -36.13 17.18 -10.27
N LEU A 423 -36.40 17.25 -11.56
CA LEU A 423 -37.37 18.19 -12.13
C LEU A 423 -38.77 17.91 -11.59
N LEU A 424 -39.18 16.64 -11.53
CA LEU A 424 -40.45 16.23 -10.97
C LEU A 424 -40.59 16.61 -9.49
N ALA A 425 -39.54 16.40 -8.70
CA ALA A 425 -39.57 16.63 -7.25
C ALA A 425 -39.55 18.12 -6.86
N PHE A 426 -38.83 18.97 -7.61
CA PHE A 426 -38.54 20.35 -7.18
C PHE A 426 -39.01 21.44 -8.14
N HIS A 427 -39.29 21.12 -9.40
CA HIS A 427 -39.53 22.11 -10.45
C HIS A 427 -40.81 21.89 -11.29
N LYS A 428 -41.59 20.84 -11.02
CA LYS A 428 -42.84 20.53 -11.74
C LYS A 428 -43.77 21.73 -11.89
N ASP A 429 -44.09 22.41 -10.78
CA ASP A 429 -44.99 23.58 -10.78
C ASP A 429 -44.50 24.73 -11.67
N LYS A 430 -43.18 24.86 -11.88
CA LYS A 430 -42.61 25.89 -12.75
C LYS A 430 -42.69 25.48 -14.22
N LEU A 431 -42.48 24.21 -14.52
CA LEU A 431 -42.58 23.66 -15.87
C LEU A 431 -44.04 23.72 -16.38
N GLU A 432 -45.01 23.39 -15.53
CA GLU A 432 -46.43 23.53 -15.85
C GLU A 432 -46.83 24.99 -16.14
N LYS A 433 -46.21 25.97 -15.46
CA LYS A 433 -46.42 27.41 -15.73
C LYS A 433 -45.85 27.87 -17.07
N LEU A 434 -44.90 27.15 -17.64
CA LEU A 434 -44.39 27.37 -19.00
C LEU A 434 -45.28 26.68 -20.06
N ASN A 435 -46.41 26.09 -19.67
CA ASN A 435 -47.27 25.25 -20.52
C ASN A 435 -46.53 24.05 -21.14
N TRP A 436 -45.46 23.56 -20.50
CA TRP A 436 -44.75 22.37 -20.96
C TRP A 436 -45.45 21.10 -20.44
N ASN A 437 -45.47 20.05 -21.27
CA ASN A 437 -46.05 18.76 -20.89
C ASN A 437 -45.12 18.04 -19.91
N THR A 438 -45.56 17.85 -18.65
CA THR A 438 -44.79 17.15 -17.62
C THR A 438 -45.23 15.70 -17.42
N ASP A 439 -46.15 15.16 -18.23
CA ASP A 439 -46.61 13.77 -18.09
C ASP A 439 -45.51 12.74 -18.40
N GLU A 440 -44.42 13.19 -19.04
CA GLU A 440 -43.25 12.39 -19.42
C GLU A 440 -42.08 12.49 -18.39
N LEU A 441 -42.27 13.22 -17.28
CA LEU A 441 -41.40 13.23 -16.09
C LEU A 441 -41.88 12.20 -15.06
#